data_AF-A0A482V3B4-F1
#
_entry.id   AF-A0A482V3B4-F1
#
_cell.length_a   1.000
_cell.length_b   1.000
_cell.length_c   1.000
_cell.angle_alpha   90.00
_cell.angle_beta   90.00
_cell.angle_gamma   90.00
#
_symmetry.space_group_name_H-M   'P 1'
#
loop_
_entity.id
_entity.type
_entity.pdbx_description
1 polymer ?
#
loop_
_entity_poly.entity_id
_entity_poly.type
_entity_poly.pdbx_seq_one_letter_code
_entity_poly.pdbx_strand_id
1 'polypeptide(L)' 'MVTSMNELLKGKKELNGDISKWDIGSVTGMRTMFYGARDFNQPIESWDVSKVTSMGFMFSHVNAHVIF' A
#
# COMPACT_ATOMS: atom_id res chain seq x y z
N MET A 1 3.10 11.21 -15.03
CA MET A 1 2.37 9.94 -14.82
C MET A 1 2.94 9.30 -13.57
N VAL A 2 2.10 8.93 -12.61
CA VAL A 2 2.52 8.43 -11.29
C VAL A 2 2.96 6.98 -11.45
N THR A 3 4.23 6.75 -11.79
CA THR A 3 4.77 5.39 -11.90
C THR A 3 5.14 4.79 -10.54
N SER A 4 5.25 5.60 -9.48
CA SER A 4 5.74 5.16 -8.18
C SER A 4 4.89 5.71 -7.03
N MET A 5 4.40 4.80 -6.19
CA MET A 5 3.79 5.07 -4.88
C MET A 5 4.71 4.60 -3.73
N ASN A 6 6.01 4.48 -3.99
CA ASN A 6 6.98 4.09 -2.96
C ASN A 6 6.88 5.04 -1.76
N GLU A 7 6.86 4.47 -0.56
CA GLU A 7 6.85 5.20 0.72
C GLU A 7 5.65 6.12 0.99
N LEU A 8 4.63 6.14 0.13
CA LEU A 8 3.53 7.11 0.19
C LEU A 8 2.82 7.16 1.56
N LEU A 9 2.73 6.01 2.25
CA LEU A 9 2.07 5.87 3.55
C LEU A 9 3.01 5.31 4.63
N LYS A 10 4.33 5.43 4.42
CA LYS A 10 5.36 4.95 5.35
C LYS A 10 5.23 5.64 6.71
N GLY A 11 5.15 4.85 7.76
CA GLY A 11 5.09 5.29 9.16
C GLY A 11 3.77 5.94 9.56
N LYS A 12 2.76 5.98 8.67
CA LYS A 12 1.45 6.50 9.04
C LYS A 12 0.76 5.54 9.99
N LYS A 13 0.65 5.93 11.26
CA LYS A 13 -0.09 5.16 12.27
C LYS A 13 -1.57 5.07 11.91
N GLU A 14 -2.17 6.19 11.50
CA GLU A 14 -3.57 6.28 11.12
C GLU A 14 -3.72 6.57 9.62
N LEU A 15 -4.57 5.78 8.95
CA LEU A 15 -4.98 5.99 7.57
C LEU A 15 -6.34 6.68 7.53
N ASN A 16 -6.30 8.00 7.37
CA ASN A 16 -7.50 8.85 7.33
C ASN A 16 -8.03 8.89 5.89
N GLY A 17 -8.58 7.78 5.42
CA GLY A 17 -9.22 7.71 4.11
C GLY A 17 -9.39 6.28 3.58
N ASP A 18 -10.50 6.06 2.89
CA ASP A 18 -10.75 4.83 2.13
C ASP A 18 -9.77 4.76 0.93
N ILE A 19 -8.88 3.78 0.96
CA ILE A 19 -7.90 3.53 -0.11
C ILE A 19 -8.33 2.40 -1.06
N SER A 20 -9.46 1.74 -0.80
CA SER A 20 -9.95 0.62 -1.61
C SER A 20 -10.26 1.02 -3.06
N LYS A 21 -10.43 2.33 -3.30
CA LYS A 21 -10.75 2.92 -4.60
C LYS A 21 -9.56 3.52 -5.33
N TRP A 22 -8.34 3.35 -4.83
CA TRP A 22 -7.16 3.86 -5.50
C TRP A 22 -6.93 3.14 -6.83
N ASP A 23 -6.71 3.92 -7.89
CA ASP A 23 -6.34 3.38 -9.20
C ASP A 23 -4.84 3.05 -9.22
N ILE A 24 -4.56 1.75 -9.11
CA ILE A 24 -3.19 1.19 -9.12
C ILE A 24 -2.79 0.72 -10.54
N GLY A 25 -3.69 0.77 -11.51
CA GLY A 25 -3.52 0.17 -12.84
C GLY A 25 -2.42 0.79 -13.71
N SER A 26 -1.74 1.84 -13.25
CA SER A 26 -0.57 2.45 -13.89
C SER A 26 0.69 2.48 -13.01
N VAL A 27 0.59 2.02 -11.76
CA VAL A 27 1.68 2.06 -10.78
C VAL A 27 2.65 0.91 -11.04
N THR A 28 3.94 1.21 -11.01
CA THR A 28 5.03 0.21 -11.16
C THR A 28 5.82 -0.01 -9.88
N GLY A 29 5.80 0.92 -8.91
CA GLY A 29 6.50 0.79 -7.62
C GLY A 29 5.62 1.06 -6.39
N MET A 30 5.68 0.16 -5.40
CA MET A 30 4.98 0.23 -4.11
C MET A 30 5.89 -0.20 -2.94
N ARG A 31 7.21 -0.06 -3.11
CA ARG A 31 8.20 -0.40 -2.07
C ARG A 31 7.93 0.43 -0.83
N THR A 32 7.99 -0.21 0.34
CA THR A 32 7.86 0.44 1.66
C THR A 32 6.60 1.30 1.84
N MET A 33 5.57 1.11 1.00
CA MET A 33 4.39 1.98 0.95
C MET A 33 3.64 2.03 2.28
N PHE A 34 3.47 0.90 2.97
CA PHE A 34 2.84 0.82 4.30
C PHE A 34 3.84 0.44 5.41
N TYR A 35 5.14 0.65 5.18
CA TYR A 35 6.16 0.29 6.16
C TYR A 35 5.91 1.01 7.49
N GLY A 36 5.71 0.27 8.57
CA GLY A 36 5.44 0.82 9.91
C GLY A 36 4.04 1.42 10.08
N ALA A 37 3.11 1.21 9.15
CA ALA A 37 1.71 1.58 9.30
C ALA A 37 0.98 0.58 10.22
N ARG A 38 1.22 0.72 11.52
CA ARG A 38 0.84 -0.30 12.53
C ARG A 38 -0.64 -0.64 12.52
N ASP A 39 -1.51 0.34 12.27
CA ASP A 39 -2.97 0.18 12.33
C ASP A 39 -3.62 0.03 10.94
N PHE A 40 -2.84 -0.33 9.91
CA PHE A 40 -3.34 -0.56 8.54
C PHE A 40 -4.41 -1.66 8.50
N ASN A 41 -5.67 -1.33 8.18
CA ASN A 41 -6.77 -2.31 8.16
C ASN A 41 -7.71 -2.15 6.96
N GLN A 42 -7.20 -1.56 5.87
CA GLN A 42 -8.02 -1.22 4.71
C GLN A 42 -7.96 -2.34 3.66
N PRO A 43 -9.09 -2.68 3.02
CA PRO A 43 -9.11 -3.66 1.94
C PRO A 43 -8.35 -3.14 0.71
N ILE A 44 -7.61 -4.05 0.07
CA ILE A 44 -6.80 -3.77 -1.13
C ILE A 44 -7.00 -4.85 -2.21
N GLU A 45 -7.95 -5.77 -2.04
CA GLU A 45 -8.22 -6.83 -3.02
C GLU A 45 -8.66 -6.30 -4.39
N SER A 46 -9.18 -5.08 -4.44
CA SER A 46 -9.59 -4.39 -5.67
C SER A 46 -8.44 -3.80 -6.47
N TRP A 47 -7.22 -3.77 -5.92
CA TRP A 47 -6.08 -3.14 -6.57
C TRP A 47 -5.56 -4.00 -7.72
N ASP A 48 -5.63 -3.46 -8.95
CA ASP A 48 -4.93 -4.05 -10.09
C ASP A 48 -3.42 -3.79 -9.96
N VAL A 49 -2.72 -4.79 -9.46
CA VAL A 49 -1.26 -4.77 -9.26
C VAL A 49 -0.48 -5.39 -10.43
N SER A 50 -1.13 -5.68 -11.56
CA SER A 50 -0.51 -6.38 -12.71
C SER A 50 0.72 -5.68 -13.28
N LYS A 51 0.84 -4.35 -13.10
CA LYS A 51 1.98 -3.55 -13.56
C LYS A 51 3.03 -3.27 -12.49
N VAL A 52 2.79 -3.68 -11.24
CA VAL A 52 3.70 -3.41 -10.13
C VAL A 52 4.87 -4.37 -10.19
N THR A 53 6.09 -3.82 -10.27
CA THR A 53 7.32 -4.59 -10.34
C THR A 53 8.10 -4.60 -9.03
N SER A 54 7.72 -3.76 -8.06
CA SER A 54 8.37 -3.70 -6.74
C SER A 54 7.39 -3.46 -5.59
N MET A 55 7.30 -4.41 -4.66
CA MET A 55 6.52 -4.33 -3.41
C MET A 55 7.37 -4.59 -2.15
N GLY A 56 8.70 -4.43 -2.25
CA GLY A 56 9.61 -4.79 -1.17
C GLY A 56 9.31 -4.05 0.14
N PHE A 57 9.28 -4.77 1.25
CA PHE A 57 8.99 -4.24 2.60
C PHE A 57 7.66 -3.46 2.73
N MET A 58 6.73 -3.63 1.77
CA MET A 58 5.49 -2.85 1.71
C MET A 58 4.68 -2.92 3.01
N PHE A 59 4.57 -4.10 3.63
CA PHE A 59 3.83 -4.34 4.88
C PHE A 59 4.73 -4.63 6.09
N SER A 60 6.03 -4.35 6.00
CA SER A 60 6.92 -4.60 7.14
C SER A 60 6.56 -3.70 8.31
N HIS A 61 6.54 -4.25 9.53
CA HIS A 61 6.15 -3.55 10.77
C HIS A 61 4.69 -3.04 10.80
N VAL A 62 3.80 -3.64 10.00
CA VAL A 62 2.33 -3.51 10.14
C VAL A 62 1.86 -4.51 11.19
N ASN A 63 1.00 -4.09 12.14
CA ASN A 63 0.49 -4.96 13.22
C ASN A 63 -0.88 -5.58 12.90
N ALA A 64 -1.40 -5.35 11.70
CA ALA A 64 -2.74 -5.76 11.35
C ALA A 64 -2.82 -7.24 10.97
N HIS A 65 -3.94 -7.85 11.35
CA HIS A 65 -4.46 -9.01 10.63
C HIS A 65 -4.74 -8.55 9.20
N VAL A 66 -3.77 -8.76 8.31
CA VAL A 66 -3.99 -8.59 6.87
C VAL A 66 -4.97 -9.69 6.50
N ILE A 67 -6.24 -9.31 6.32
CA ILE A 67 -7.26 -10.22 5.80
C ILE A 67 -7.02 -10.21 4.28
N PHE A 68 -6.44 -11.30 3.77
CA PHE A 68 -6.31 -11.55 2.34
C PHE A 68 -7.60 -12.16 1.80
#